data_AF-A0A803JVU9-F1
#
_entry.id   AF-A0A803JVU9-F1
#
_cell.length_a   1.000
_cell.length_b   1.000
_cell.length_c   1.000
_cell.angle_alpha   90.00
_cell.angle_beta   90.00
_cell.angle_gamma   90.00
#
_symmetry.space_group_name_H-M   'P 1'
#
loop_
_entity.id
_entity.type
_entity.pdbx_description
1 polymer ?
#
loop_
_entity_poly.entity_id
_entity_poly.type
_entity_poly.pdbx_seq_one_letter_code
_entity_poly.pdbx_strand_id
1 'polypeptide(L)'
;MMSFRSFADLLLSVALLHLPLALSRQVYTTSHGGTCIGPCAQETKEYYWCKQKGGNNKWWDYCSTEEGYDSYNRLCLSGCQRIRGSKYEQCYTENGWSKCGHVVEEIEHYYTSYNKLCDSDCILDGSYFECTDKLGNEGYCSPLNDVTIKGVLCREDHSCDSRDYDYTWCYTDNNNNWDYCGTVFSNCEYNNQKKYADGDEVCRITDTGNRRELVLIANVPSQGLHQPSRYQFTEACRLINTIDANFCFPNRIQSMASSDNIRLDMQGTFERDGVRYLNVQLQLNEPKQGSTTTTIAQIGFPHDLDTAVFARYIRRALQTSMSSAFHKAPIEIIITMNRI
;
A
#
# COMPACT_ATOMS: atom_id res chain seq x y z
N MET A 1 -23.92 -12.03 -51.57
CA MET A 1 -23.28 -12.80 -50.47
C MET A 1 -22.69 -11.76 -49.52
N MET A 2 -23.48 -11.31 -48.55
CA MET A 2 -23.17 -10.15 -47.70
C MET A 2 -22.18 -10.50 -46.59
N SER A 3 -21.29 -9.54 -46.34
CA SER A 3 -20.19 -9.54 -45.38
C SER A 3 -20.63 -9.87 -43.95
N PHE A 4 -20.16 -11.00 -43.42
CA PHE A 4 -20.30 -11.41 -42.01
C PHE A 4 -18.99 -11.28 -41.22
N ARG A 5 -17.97 -10.59 -41.75
CA ARG A 5 -16.65 -10.47 -41.08
C ARG A 5 -16.47 -9.22 -40.23
N SER A 6 -17.47 -8.35 -40.10
CA SER A 6 -17.28 -7.03 -39.46
C SER A 6 -17.72 -6.94 -38.00
N PHE A 7 -18.50 -7.88 -37.48
CA PHE A 7 -19.07 -7.77 -36.12
C PHE A 7 -18.23 -8.47 -35.05
N ALA A 8 -17.61 -9.60 -35.37
CA ALA A 8 -16.75 -10.33 -34.43
C ALA A 8 -15.46 -9.57 -34.10
N ASP A 9 -14.84 -8.93 -35.10
CA ASP A 9 -13.62 -8.12 -34.91
C ASP A 9 -13.90 -6.81 -34.15
N LEU A 10 -15.09 -6.22 -34.32
CA LEU A 10 -15.54 -5.06 -33.56
C LEU A 10 -15.84 -5.41 -32.09
N LEU A 11 -16.44 -6.59 -31.85
CA LEU A 11 -16.71 -7.09 -30.49
C LEU A 11 -15.42 -7.49 -29.76
N LEU A 12 -14.43 -8.07 -30.47
CA LEU A 12 -13.12 -8.37 -29.88
C LEU A 12 -12.34 -7.11 -29.52
N SER A 13 -12.39 -6.08 -30.37
CA SER A 13 -11.70 -4.81 -30.10
C SER A 13 -12.36 -4.02 -28.97
N VAL A 14 -13.69 -3.99 -28.88
CA VAL A 14 -14.43 -3.41 -27.74
C VAL A 14 -14.17 -4.20 -26.45
N ALA A 15 -14.13 -5.54 -26.52
CA ALA A 15 -13.77 -6.36 -25.37
C ALA A 15 -12.32 -6.09 -24.91
N LEU A 16 -11.35 -6.01 -25.82
CA LEU A 16 -9.95 -5.72 -25.50
C LEU A 16 -9.71 -4.27 -25.01
N LEU A 17 -10.57 -3.31 -25.40
CA LEU A 17 -10.57 -1.93 -24.88
C LEU A 17 -11.21 -1.81 -23.48
N HIS A 18 -12.04 -2.77 -23.08
CA HIS A 18 -12.72 -2.77 -21.77
C HIS A 18 -12.14 -3.79 -20.78
N LEU A 19 -11.34 -4.77 -21.24
CA LEU A 19 -10.62 -5.70 -20.38
C LEU A 19 -9.67 -5.03 -19.36
N PRO A 20 -8.95 -3.93 -19.67
CA PRO A 20 -8.07 -3.27 -18.70
C PRO A 20 -8.86 -2.59 -17.57
N LEU A 21 -10.08 -2.12 -17.86
CA LEU A 21 -10.97 -1.47 -16.90
C LEU A 21 -11.61 -2.44 -15.92
N ALA A 22 -11.69 -3.73 -16.24
CA ALA A 22 -12.30 -4.75 -15.39
C ALA A 22 -11.40 -5.26 -14.26
N LEU A 23 -10.09 -4.92 -14.28
CA LEU A 23 -9.10 -5.34 -13.28
C LEU A 23 -8.64 -4.21 -12.35
N SER A 24 -9.00 -2.96 -12.67
CA SER A 24 -8.78 -1.78 -11.82
C SER A 24 -9.86 -1.71 -10.74
N ARG A 25 -9.50 -1.89 -9.47
CA ARG A 25 -10.36 -1.54 -8.34
C ARG A 25 -9.85 -0.22 -7.79
N GLN A 26 -10.54 0.86 -8.16
CA GLN A 26 -10.33 2.16 -7.56
C GLN A 26 -10.81 2.15 -6.11
N VAL A 27 -9.95 2.59 -5.20
CA VAL A 27 -10.25 2.89 -3.81
C VAL A 27 -10.33 4.40 -3.69
N TYR A 28 -11.41 4.88 -3.10
CA TYR A 28 -11.63 6.30 -2.88
C TYR A 28 -11.20 6.67 -1.46
N THR A 29 -10.50 7.78 -1.29
CA THR A 29 -10.31 8.40 0.02
C THR A 29 -11.30 9.54 0.21
N THR A 30 -11.56 9.88 1.47
CA THR A 30 -12.41 11.00 1.82
C THR A 30 -11.62 12.26 2.11
N SER A 31 -12.31 13.40 2.19
CA SER A 31 -11.71 14.70 2.50
C SER A 31 -11.00 14.77 3.85
N HIS A 32 -11.23 13.83 4.77
CA HIS A 32 -10.48 13.73 6.01
C HIS A 32 -9.45 12.58 6.00
N GLY A 33 -9.12 12.03 4.83
CA GLY A 33 -8.17 10.93 4.66
C GLY A 33 -8.69 9.57 5.12
N GLY A 34 -10.01 9.42 5.29
CA GLY A 34 -10.61 8.11 5.53
C GLY A 34 -10.65 7.29 4.25
N THR A 35 -10.64 5.95 4.36
CA THR A 35 -10.81 5.07 3.20
C THR A 35 -12.29 4.76 3.00
N CYS A 36 -12.82 4.94 1.79
CA CYS A 36 -14.20 4.63 1.47
C CYS A 36 -14.48 3.13 1.57
N ILE A 37 -15.60 2.79 2.20
CA ILE A 37 -16.21 1.47 2.23
C ILE A 37 -17.22 1.45 1.08
N GLY A 38 -16.79 0.97 -0.08
CA GLY A 38 -17.54 1.02 -1.34
C GLY A 38 -17.24 2.25 -2.23
N PRO A 39 -18.03 2.47 -3.30
CA PRO A 39 -17.78 3.52 -4.28
C PRO A 39 -18.03 4.92 -3.71
N CYS A 40 -17.32 5.92 -4.25
CA CYS A 40 -17.69 7.31 -4.07
C CYS A 40 -18.94 7.63 -4.90
N ALA A 41 -20.07 7.87 -4.25
CA ALA A 41 -21.35 7.94 -4.94
C ALA A 41 -22.21 9.13 -4.51
N GLN A 42 -23.05 9.56 -5.45
CA GLN A 42 -24.08 10.56 -5.21
C GLN A 42 -25.42 9.85 -5.07
N GLU A 43 -25.91 9.73 -3.83
CA GLU A 43 -27.25 9.19 -3.57
C GLU A 43 -28.30 10.32 -3.62
N THR A 44 -28.76 10.79 -2.46
CA THR A 44 -29.80 11.84 -2.34
C THR A 44 -29.24 13.25 -2.14
N LYS A 45 -27.91 13.40 -2.18
CA LYS A 45 -27.19 14.65 -1.91
C LYS A 45 -26.68 15.27 -3.19
N GLU A 46 -26.42 16.57 -3.15
CA GLU A 46 -25.77 17.31 -4.25
C GLU A 46 -24.25 17.06 -4.35
N TYR A 47 -23.68 16.38 -3.36
CA TYR A 47 -22.27 16.02 -3.29
C TYR A 47 -22.09 14.50 -3.27
N TYR A 48 -20.92 14.08 -3.72
CA TYR A 48 -20.40 12.72 -3.64
C TYR A 48 -19.81 12.48 -2.26
N TRP A 49 -20.14 11.32 -1.71
CA TRP A 49 -19.69 10.89 -0.39
C TRP A 49 -19.64 9.37 -0.32
N CYS A 50 -19.00 8.86 0.71
CA CYS A 50 -18.96 7.43 0.99
C CYS A 50 -18.98 7.19 2.50
N LYS A 51 -19.34 5.96 2.89
CA LYS A 51 -19.00 5.49 4.24
C LYS A 51 -17.50 5.36 4.33
N GLN A 52 -16.89 5.64 5.48
CA GLN A 52 -15.43 5.58 5.62
C GLN A 52 -14.99 4.76 6.83
N LYS A 53 -13.79 4.19 6.73
CA LYS A 53 -12.98 3.73 7.87
C LYS A 53 -11.82 4.72 8.09
N GLY A 54 -11.54 5.04 9.36
CA GLY A 54 -10.52 6.03 9.72
C GLY A 54 -10.95 7.49 9.44
N GLY A 55 -9.99 8.32 9.07
CA GLY A 55 -10.21 9.74 8.77
C GLY A 55 -10.60 10.56 10.00
N ASN A 56 -11.80 11.14 10.01
CA ASN A 56 -12.30 11.97 11.12
C ASN A 56 -13.09 11.21 12.19
N ASN A 57 -12.97 9.87 12.24
CA ASN A 57 -13.67 8.96 13.15
C ASN A 57 -15.20 9.02 13.03
N LYS A 58 -15.74 9.55 11.92
CA LYS A 58 -17.17 9.46 11.58
C LYS A 58 -17.40 8.37 10.56
N TRP A 59 -18.64 7.88 10.50
CA TRP A 59 -19.03 6.79 9.60
C TRP A 59 -19.08 7.17 8.12
N TRP A 60 -19.04 8.47 7.77
CA TRP A 60 -19.07 8.96 6.40
C TRP A 60 -18.28 10.26 6.24
N ASP A 61 -17.85 10.56 5.01
CA ASP A 61 -17.31 11.87 4.62
C ASP A 61 -17.36 12.09 3.08
N TYR A 62 -17.01 13.30 2.63
CA TYR A 62 -16.96 13.69 1.21
C TYR A 62 -15.84 12.96 0.48
N CYS A 63 -16.06 12.59 -0.78
CA CYS A 63 -15.05 11.98 -1.65
C CYS A 63 -15.18 12.52 -3.07
N SER A 64 -14.20 12.22 -3.92
CA SER A 64 -14.22 12.56 -5.34
C SER A 64 -14.40 11.29 -6.18
N THR A 65 -15.17 11.37 -7.26
CA THR A 65 -15.37 10.22 -8.18
C THR A 65 -14.20 9.99 -9.11
N GLU A 66 -13.39 11.03 -9.33
CA GLU A 66 -12.21 11.02 -10.18
C GLU A 66 -11.13 11.89 -9.56
N GLU A 67 -9.86 11.54 -9.78
CA GLU A 67 -8.75 12.37 -9.31
C GLU A 67 -8.80 13.75 -9.99
N GLY A 68 -8.54 14.80 -9.23
CA GLY A 68 -8.57 16.17 -9.74
C GLY A 68 -9.97 16.76 -9.88
N TYR A 69 -10.99 16.10 -9.32
CA TYR A 69 -12.32 16.66 -9.13
C TYR A 69 -12.61 16.85 -7.65
N ASP A 70 -13.51 17.79 -7.35
CA ASP A 70 -14.02 17.99 -6.01
C ASP A 70 -15.23 17.07 -5.72
N SER A 71 -15.77 17.13 -4.51
CA SER A 71 -16.92 16.34 -4.08
C SER A 71 -18.25 16.75 -4.72
N TYR A 72 -18.25 17.74 -5.60
CA TYR A 72 -19.40 18.15 -6.42
C TYR A 72 -19.16 17.84 -7.90
N ASN A 73 -18.13 17.05 -8.21
CA ASN A 73 -17.69 16.71 -9.56
C ASN A 73 -17.34 17.94 -10.42
N ARG A 74 -16.74 18.96 -9.80
CA ARG A 74 -16.16 20.13 -10.47
C ARG A 74 -14.65 19.95 -10.58
N LEU A 75 -14.08 20.41 -11.69
CA LEU A 75 -12.64 20.33 -11.92
C LEU A 75 -11.89 21.16 -10.86
N CYS A 76 -10.92 20.52 -10.23
CA CYS A 76 -9.97 21.19 -9.35
C CYS A 76 -8.94 21.97 -10.17
N LEU A 77 -8.84 23.27 -9.91
CA LEU A 77 -7.82 24.18 -10.42
C LEU A 77 -6.50 24.12 -9.62
N SER A 78 -6.49 23.41 -8.49
CA SER A 78 -5.32 23.07 -7.69
C SER A 78 -5.30 21.57 -7.39
N GLY A 79 -4.17 21.02 -6.93
CA GLY A 79 -4.17 19.65 -6.39
C GLY A 79 -5.13 19.50 -5.20
N CYS A 80 -5.68 18.29 -5.03
CA CYS A 80 -6.39 17.93 -3.81
C CYS A 80 -5.37 17.78 -2.68
N GLN A 81 -5.46 18.62 -1.65
CA GLN A 81 -4.45 18.61 -0.59
C GLN A 81 -4.94 19.25 0.71
N ARG A 82 -4.28 18.90 1.80
CA ARG A 82 -4.47 19.53 3.11
C ARG A 82 -3.78 20.90 3.16
N ILE A 83 -4.48 21.97 2.80
CA ILE A 83 -3.90 23.32 2.93
C ILE A 83 -3.72 23.72 4.41
N ARG A 84 -2.69 24.52 4.70
CA ARG A 84 -2.35 24.94 6.07
C ARG A 84 -3.55 25.59 6.78
N GLY A 85 -3.91 25.04 7.94
CA GLY A 85 -5.06 25.50 8.74
C GLY A 85 -6.39 24.81 8.40
N SER A 86 -6.43 24.00 7.34
CA SER A 86 -7.59 23.16 7.03
C SER A 86 -7.61 21.88 7.85
N LYS A 87 -8.82 21.40 8.17
CA LYS A 87 -9.05 20.08 8.79
C LYS A 87 -9.29 18.97 7.75
N TYR A 88 -9.46 19.35 6.49
CA TYR A 88 -9.77 18.45 5.39
C TYR A 88 -8.95 18.80 4.15
N GLU A 89 -8.76 17.81 3.30
CA GLU A 89 -8.30 17.95 1.93
C GLU A 89 -9.34 18.70 1.11
N GLN A 90 -8.81 19.67 0.35
CA GLN A 90 -9.60 20.54 -0.49
C GLN A 90 -8.78 21.00 -1.69
N CYS A 91 -9.50 21.34 -2.74
CA CYS A 91 -8.94 21.93 -3.94
C CYS A 91 -9.68 23.23 -4.26
N TYR A 92 -9.03 24.12 -5.00
CA TYR A 92 -9.65 25.32 -5.51
C TYR A 92 -10.44 25.01 -6.78
N THR A 93 -11.67 25.50 -6.89
CA THR A 93 -12.54 25.34 -8.06
C THR A 93 -12.98 26.71 -8.58
N GLU A 94 -13.75 26.75 -9.66
CA GLU A 94 -14.41 27.98 -10.13
C GLU A 94 -15.30 28.64 -9.07
N ASN A 95 -15.82 27.86 -8.11
CA ASN A 95 -16.68 28.35 -7.02
C ASN A 95 -15.92 28.51 -5.69
N GLY A 96 -14.59 28.52 -5.73
CA GLY A 96 -13.73 28.63 -4.54
C GLY A 96 -13.29 27.27 -3.99
N TRP A 97 -12.84 27.27 -2.74
CA TRP A 97 -12.34 26.06 -2.07
C TRP A 97 -13.45 25.05 -1.84
N SER A 98 -13.21 23.81 -2.24
CA SER A 98 -14.14 22.70 -2.11
C SER A 98 -13.42 21.44 -1.66
N LYS A 99 -14.14 20.57 -0.96
CA LYS A 99 -13.61 19.30 -0.47
C LYS A 99 -13.36 18.35 -1.62
N CYS A 100 -12.32 17.55 -1.50
CA CYS A 100 -11.98 16.52 -2.46
C CYS A 100 -11.44 15.32 -1.69
N GLY A 101 -11.46 14.15 -2.34
CA GLY A 101 -10.72 12.97 -1.93
C GLY A 101 -9.87 12.49 -3.09
N HIS A 102 -9.02 11.49 -2.82
CA HIS A 102 -8.15 10.91 -3.83
C HIS A 102 -8.72 9.60 -4.36
N VAL A 103 -8.38 9.27 -5.61
CA VAL A 103 -8.70 7.98 -6.24
C VAL A 103 -7.41 7.20 -6.38
N VAL A 104 -7.26 6.08 -5.67
CA VAL A 104 -6.05 5.25 -5.70
C VAL A 104 -6.35 3.86 -6.20
N GLU A 105 -5.40 3.21 -6.85
CA GLU A 105 -5.59 1.84 -7.34
C GLU A 105 -5.30 0.79 -6.26
N GLU A 106 -6.17 -0.21 -6.16
CA GLU A 106 -6.00 -1.37 -5.28
C GLU A 106 -4.92 -2.28 -5.87
N ILE A 107 -3.76 -2.32 -5.19
CA ILE A 107 -2.60 -3.12 -5.62
C ILE A 107 -2.57 -4.53 -4.98
N GLU A 108 -3.43 -4.73 -3.99
CA GLU A 108 -3.46 -5.88 -3.09
C GLU A 108 -4.91 -6.21 -2.75
N HIS A 109 -5.32 -7.44 -3.02
CA HIS A 109 -6.61 -7.97 -2.62
C HIS A 109 -6.38 -8.86 -1.40
N TYR A 110 -6.79 -8.36 -0.24
CA TYR A 110 -6.72 -9.12 1.01
C TYR A 110 -7.93 -10.03 1.15
N TYR A 111 -7.71 -11.21 1.70
CA TYR A 111 -8.76 -12.12 2.12
C TYR A 111 -8.67 -12.32 3.63
N THR A 112 -9.83 -12.50 4.26
CA THR A 112 -9.86 -12.89 5.66
C THR A 112 -9.35 -14.31 5.84
N SER A 113 -9.06 -14.70 7.09
CA SER A 113 -8.69 -16.05 7.47
C SER A 113 -9.77 -17.10 7.19
N TYR A 114 -10.98 -16.68 6.80
CA TYR A 114 -12.09 -17.53 6.35
C TYR A 114 -12.40 -17.33 4.86
N ASN A 115 -11.40 -16.91 4.09
CA ASN A 115 -11.47 -16.71 2.63
C ASN A 115 -12.58 -15.75 2.17
N LYS A 116 -12.91 -14.72 2.95
CA LYS A 116 -13.79 -13.63 2.52
C LYS A 116 -12.95 -12.50 1.94
N LEU A 117 -13.27 -12.06 0.72
CA LEU A 117 -12.61 -10.92 0.11
C LEU A 117 -12.86 -9.66 0.93
N CYS A 118 -11.78 -8.99 1.32
CA CYS A 118 -11.85 -7.71 2.00
C CYS A 118 -12.37 -6.61 1.04
N ASP A 119 -13.20 -5.73 1.59
CA ASP A 119 -13.59 -4.46 0.99
C ASP A 119 -12.65 -3.32 1.43
N SER A 120 -12.10 -3.41 2.65
CA SER A 120 -11.12 -2.47 3.18
C SER A 120 -9.69 -3.01 3.14
N ASP A 121 -8.72 -2.14 3.41
CA ASP A 121 -7.35 -2.56 3.70
C ASP A 121 -7.29 -3.51 4.89
N CYS A 122 -6.22 -4.31 4.89
CA CYS A 122 -5.81 -5.09 6.05
C CYS A 122 -4.97 -4.23 7.00
N ILE A 123 -5.60 -3.71 8.05
CA ILE A 123 -5.00 -2.77 8.99
C ILE A 123 -4.87 -3.40 10.37
N LEU A 124 -3.85 -2.99 11.13
CA LEU A 124 -3.64 -3.43 12.50
C LEU A 124 -4.66 -2.73 13.41
N ASP A 125 -5.51 -3.50 14.06
CA ASP A 125 -6.38 -3.06 15.15
C ASP A 125 -6.11 -3.89 16.41
N GLY A 126 -5.74 -3.21 17.49
CA GLY A 126 -5.26 -3.85 18.71
C GLY A 126 -4.07 -4.80 18.47
N SER A 127 -4.32 -6.11 18.51
CA SER A 127 -3.31 -7.16 18.37
C SER A 127 -3.36 -7.92 17.04
N TYR A 128 -4.34 -7.62 16.20
CA TYR A 128 -4.63 -8.38 14.98
C TYR A 128 -4.76 -7.47 13.78
N PHE A 129 -4.41 -8.00 12.62
CA PHE A 129 -4.72 -7.37 11.35
C PHE A 129 -6.14 -7.75 10.94
N GLU A 130 -6.93 -6.75 10.62
CA GLU A 130 -8.37 -6.87 10.39
C GLU A 130 -8.80 -6.06 9.16
N CYS A 131 -9.80 -6.60 8.46
CA CYS A 131 -10.47 -5.92 7.36
C CYS A 131 -11.99 -6.08 7.50
N THR A 132 -12.73 -5.25 6.77
CA THR A 132 -14.17 -5.41 6.60
C THR A 132 -14.42 -6.11 5.26
N ASP A 133 -15.25 -7.14 5.23
CA ASP A 133 -15.65 -7.85 4.01
C ASP A 133 -16.71 -7.07 3.21
N LYS A 134 -17.07 -7.59 2.02
CA LYS A 134 -18.09 -6.99 1.15
C LYS A 134 -19.50 -6.94 1.72
N LEU A 135 -19.77 -7.66 2.80
CA LEU A 135 -21.04 -7.66 3.51
C LEU A 135 -21.02 -6.73 4.73
N GLY A 136 -19.88 -6.09 5.01
CA GLY A 136 -19.69 -5.22 6.16
C GLY A 136 -19.28 -5.95 7.44
N ASN A 137 -18.90 -7.23 7.37
CA ASN A 137 -18.45 -7.98 8.54
C ASN A 137 -16.95 -7.78 8.75
N GLU A 138 -16.52 -7.68 10.01
CA GLU A 138 -15.10 -7.66 10.37
C GLU A 138 -14.53 -9.09 10.32
N GLY A 139 -13.28 -9.20 9.85
CA GLY A 139 -12.56 -10.47 9.83
C GLY A 139 -11.05 -10.27 9.83
N TYR A 140 -10.34 -11.24 10.40
CA TYR A 140 -8.88 -11.21 10.45
C TYR A 140 -8.28 -11.43 9.08
N CYS A 141 -7.25 -10.68 8.73
CA CYS A 141 -6.53 -10.77 7.45
C CYS A 141 -5.01 -10.74 7.72
N SER A 142 -4.18 -10.94 6.70
CA SER A 142 -2.74 -10.73 6.79
C SER A 142 -2.28 -9.58 5.88
N PRO A 143 -1.30 -8.77 6.29
CA PRO A 143 -0.73 -7.72 5.45
C PRO A 143 0.20 -8.27 4.35
N LEU A 144 0.64 -9.54 4.45
CA LEU A 144 1.47 -10.26 3.48
C LEU A 144 1.05 -11.75 3.43
N ASN A 145 1.33 -12.46 2.33
CA ASN A 145 1.03 -13.89 2.17
C ASN A 145 1.80 -14.81 3.13
N ASP A 146 2.98 -14.38 3.57
CA ASP A 146 3.92 -15.14 4.36
C ASP A 146 3.88 -14.76 5.85
N VAL A 147 2.82 -14.07 6.29
CA VAL A 147 2.62 -13.73 7.71
C VAL A 147 1.21 -14.07 8.20
N THR A 148 1.09 -14.24 9.50
CA THR A 148 -0.16 -14.51 10.20
C THR A 148 -0.98 -13.23 10.40
N ILE A 149 -2.19 -13.39 10.94
CA ILE A 149 -3.06 -12.28 11.37
C ILE A 149 -2.45 -11.41 12.48
N LYS A 150 -1.29 -11.80 13.03
CA LYS A 150 -0.52 -11.04 14.02
C LYS A 150 0.77 -10.43 13.44
N GLY A 151 1.03 -10.65 12.15
CA GLY A 151 2.28 -10.28 11.47
C GLY A 151 3.45 -11.22 11.72
N VAL A 152 3.22 -12.40 12.31
CA VAL A 152 4.27 -13.39 12.56
C VAL A 152 4.56 -14.13 11.27
N LEU A 153 5.83 -14.30 10.90
CA LEU A 153 6.20 -15.07 9.72
C LEU A 153 5.66 -16.50 9.78
N CYS A 154 5.09 -16.95 8.68
CA CYS A 154 4.83 -18.35 8.40
C CYS A 154 6.16 -19.10 8.16
N ARG A 155 6.13 -20.41 8.28
CA ARG A 155 7.25 -21.28 7.92
C ARG A 155 7.35 -21.35 6.40
N GLU A 156 8.58 -21.35 5.86
CA GLU A 156 8.81 -21.28 4.40
C GLU A 156 8.18 -22.47 3.63
N ASP A 157 8.15 -23.66 4.23
CA ASP A 157 7.52 -24.88 3.69
C ASP A 157 6.05 -25.03 4.10
N HIS A 158 5.47 -24.03 4.77
CA HIS A 158 4.08 -24.06 5.22
C HIS A 158 3.43 -22.68 5.11
N SER A 159 3.33 -22.17 3.88
CA SER A 159 2.69 -20.89 3.54
C SER A 159 1.23 -20.81 4.02
N CYS A 160 0.67 -19.60 4.03
CA CYS A 160 -0.74 -19.39 4.33
C CYS A 160 -1.63 -20.13 3.32
N ASP A 161 -2.38 -21.12 3.77
CA ASP A 161 -3.28 -21.91 2.92
C ASP A 161 -4.33 -22.63 3.77
N SER A 162 -5.42 -23.08 3.16
CA SER A 162 -6.54 -23.71 3.83
C SER A 162 -6.31 -25.18 4.17
N ARG A 163 -5.58 -25.92 3.33
CA ARG A 163 -5.24 -27.34 3.55
C ARG A 163 -6.46 -28.18 3.97
N ASP A 164 -7.54 -28.06 3.20
CA ASP A 164 -8.83 -28.74 3.40
C ASP A 164 -9.67 -28.24 4.60
N TYR A 165 -9.30 -27.12 5.21
CA TYR A 165 -10.13 -26.41 6.19
C TYR A 165 -10.94 -25.27 5.55
N ASP A 166 -11.95 -24.78 6.26
CA ASP A 166 -12.72 -23.60 5.90
C ASP A 166 -12.04 -22.27 6.28
N TYR A 167 -10.87 -22.37 6.92
CA TYR A 167 -9.99 -21.27 7.27
C TYR A 167 -8.57 -21.49 6.75
N THR A 168 -7.81 -20.41 6.63
CA THR A 168 -6.41 -20.40 6.22
C THR A 168 -5.48 -20.21 7.43
N TRP A 169 -4.39 -20.97 7.45
CA TRP A 169 -3.45 -20.98 8.57
C TRP A 169 -2.04 -21.36 8.12
N CYS A 170 -1.06 -21.13 8.99
CA CYS A 170 0.31 -21.58 8.78
C CYS A 170 1.01 -21.97 10.09
N TYR A 171 2.03 -22.84 9.99
CA TYR A 171 2.98 -23.01 11.08
C TYR A 171 3.88 -21.78 11.19
N THR A 172 4.21 -21.38 12.42
CA THR A 172 5.07 -20.23 12.72
C THR A 172 6.48 -20.64 13.12
N ASP A 173 6.68 -21.92 13.48
CA ASP A 173 7.97 -22.49 13.82
C ASP A 173 8.04 -24.02 13.61
N ASN A 174 9.16 -24.62 14.04
CA ASN A 174 9.42 -26.06 13.93
C ASN A 174 8.84 -26.88 15.11
N ASN A 175 8.24 -26.23 16.10
CA ASN A 175 7.59 -26.87 17.25
C ASN A 175 6.09 -27.10 16.99
N ASN A 176 5.65 -26.94 15.73
CA ASN A 176 4.25 -27.02 15.31
C ASN A 176 3.33 -25.97 15.96
N ASN A 177 3.89 -24.85 16.41
CA ASN A 177 3.07 -23.69 16.73
C ASN A 177 2.48 -23.15 15.42
N TRP A 178 1.21 -22.80 15.42
CA TRP A 178 0.48 -22.31 14.26
C TRP A 178 -0.36 -21.10 14.62
N ASP A 179 -0.76 -20.33 13.61
CA ASP A 179 -1.73 -19.24 13.76
C ASP A 179 -2.54 -19.09 12.47
N TYR A 180 -3.65 -18.36 12.57
CA TYR A 180 -4.44 -17.99 11.39
C TYR A 180 -3.67 -17.00 10.52
N CYS A 181 -3.97 -17.00 9.24
CA CYS A 181 -3.43 -16.05 8.26
C CYS A 181 -4.51 -15.78 7.21
N GLY A 182 -4.44 -14.64 6.52
CA GLY A 182 -5.27 -14.36 5.33
C GLY A 182 -4.42 -14.39 4.07
N THR A 183 -4.97 -14.86 2.95
CA THR A 183 -4.28 -14.80 1.65
C THR A 183 -4.34 -13.39 1.07
N VAL A 184 -3.28 -12.99 0.38
CA VAL A 184 -3.11 -11.69 -0.26
C VAL A 184 -2.81 -11.92 -1.74
N PHE A 185 -3.67 -11.48 -2.63
CA PHE A 185 -3.36 -11.49 -4.06
C PHE A 185 -2.83 -10.13 -4.45
N SER A 186 -1.57 -10.06 -4.89
CA SER A 186 -0.94 -8.82 -5.31
C SER A 186 -0.25 -8.99 -6.65
N ASN A 187 -0.37 -7.97 -7.50
CA ASN A 187 0.46 -7.87 -8.70
C ASN A 187 1.94 -7.59 -8.37
N CYS A 188 2.25 -7.33 -7.10
CA CYS A 188 3.57 -7.03 -6.55
C CYS A 188 4.07 -8.07 -5.54
N GLU A 189 3.68 -9.34 -5.67
CA GLU A 189 4.18 -10.38 -4.78
C GLU A 189 5.71 -10.52 -4.90
N TYR A 190 6.41 -10.35 -3.77
CA TYR A 190 7.86 -10.48 -3.73
C TYR A 190 8.24 -11.96 -3.84
N ASN A 191 9.10 -12.28 -4.82
CA ASN A 191 9.62 -13.62 -4.98
C ASN A 191 10.96 -13.75 -4.26
N ASN A 192 10.95 -14.39 -3.08
CA ASN A 192 12.16 -14.62 -2.28
C ASN A 192 13.18 -15.58 -2.92
N GLN A 193 12.80 -16.32 -3.98
CA GLN A 193 13.71 -17.18 -4.74
C GLN A 193 14.42 -16.41 -5.86
N LYS A 194 13.89 -15.25 -6.27
CA LYS A 194 14.49 -14.40 -7.30
C LYS A 194 15.64 -13.60 -6.68
N LYS A 195 16.81 -13.66 -7.31
CA LYS A 195 17.92 -12.75 -7.02
C LYS A 195 17.77 -11.53 -7.91
N TYR A 196 17.61 -10.37 -7.30
CA TYR A 196 17.51 -9.09 -7.99
C TYR A 196 18.90 -8.46 -8.14
N ALA A 197 19.13 -7.83 -9.29
CA ALA A 197 20.29 -6.98 -9.56
C ALA A 197 19.91 -5.49 -9.47
N ASP A 198 20.93 -4.63 -9.49
CA ASP A 198 20.73 -3.18 -9.55
C ASP A 198 19.91 -2.79 -10.78
N GLY A 199 18.83 -2.05 -10.55
CA GLY A 199 17.94 -1.60 -11.61
C GLY A 199 16.85 -2.60 -12.01
N ASP A 200 16.81 -3.79 -11.42
CA ASP A 200 15.75 -4.75 -11.71
C ASP A 200 14.40 -4.23 -11.24
N GLU A 201 13.39 -4.40 -12.10
CA GLU A 201 12.01 -4.17 -11.74
C GLU A 201 11.50 -5.28 -10.80
N VAL A 202 11.02 -4.85 -9.63
CA VAL A 202 10.37 -5.71 -8.63
C VAL A 202 8.88 -5.75 -8.85
N CYS A 203 8.26 -4.59 -9.06
CA CYS A 203 6.85 -4.47 -9.39
C CYS A 203 6.59 -3.19 -10.20
N ARG A 204 5.54 -3.23 -11.02
CA ARG A 204 4.97 -2.09 -11.72
C ARG A 204 3.47 -2.05 -11.49
N ILE A 205 2.98 -0.87 -11.16
CA ILE A 205 1.58 -0.59 -10.90
C ILE A 205 1.15 0.54 -11.81
N THR A 206 0.16 0.26 -12.64
CA THR A 206 -0.48 1.27 -13.47
C THR A 206 -1.66 1.84 -12.70
N ASP A 207 -1.55 3.11 -12.29
CA ASP A 207 -2.63 3.84 -11.65
C ASP A 207 -3.38 4.67 -12.71
N THR A 208 -4.45 4.08 -13.24
CA THR A 208 -5.19 4.69 -14.35
C THR A 208 -5.97 5.93 -13.89
N GLY A 209 -6.46 5.93 -12.65
CA GLY A 209 -7.17 7.05 -12.03
C GLY A 209 -6.29 8.30 -11.92
N ASN A 210 -5.04 8.12 -11.49
CA ASN A 210 -4.09 9.22 -11.32
C ASN A 210 -3.24 9.52 -12.57
N ARG A 211 -3.39 8.72 -13.64
CA ARG A 211 -2.51 8.76 -14.84
C ARG A 211 -1.04 8.71 -14.42
N ARG A 212 -0.74 7.72 -13.59
CA ARG A 212 0.60 7.45 -13.08
C ARG A 212 0.94 5.99 -13.27
N GLU A 213 2.22 5.75 -13.40
CA GLU A 213 2.78 4.42 -13.30
C GLU A 213 3.86 4.45 -12.22
N LEU A 214 3.73 3.58 -11.23
CA LEU A 214 4.68 3.42 -10.14
C LEU A 214 5.49 2.16 -10.37
N VAL A 215 6.81 2.27 -10.28
CA VAL A 215 7.71 1.13 -10.45
C VAL A 215 8.63 1.01 -9.26
N LEU A 216 8.60 -0.15 -8.61
CA LEU A 216 9.53 -0.53 -7.54
C LEU A 216 10.78 -1.12 -8.18
N ILE A 217 11.90 -0.44 -8.03
CA ILE A 217 13.20 -0.83 -8.57
C ILE A 217 14.09 -1.33 -7.45
N ALA A 218 14.71 -2.48 -7.63
CA ALA A 218 15.70 -3.01 -6.70
C ALA A 218 17.05 -2.29 -6.90
N ASN A 219 17.70 -1.94 -5.79
CA ASN A 219 19.15 -1.77 -5.78
C ASN A 219 19.75 -2.67 -4.68
N VAL A 220 20.96 -3.14 -4.91
CA VAL A 220 21.76 -3.96 -4.01
C VAL A 220 22.63 -3.03 -3.15
N PRO A 221 22.38 -2.93 -1.84
CA PRO A 221 23.11 -2.01 -0.98
C PRO A 221 24.55 -2.48 -0.76
N SER A 222 25.51 -1.58 -0.99
CA SER A 222 26.95 -1.88 -0.86
C SER A 222 27.38 -2.34 0.54
N GLN A 223 26.69 -1.89 1.60
CA GLN A 223 26.94 -2.27 2.99
C GLN A 223 26.00 -3.38 3.50
N GLY A 224 25.15 -3.93 2.63
CA GLY A 224 24.09 -4.87 3.00
C GLY A 224 22.99 -4.25 3.87
N LEU A 225 22.03 -5.09 4.26
CA LEU A 225 21.04 -4.80 5.29
C LEU A 225 21.17 -5.83 6.42
N HIS A 226 20.77 -5.44 7.62
CA HIS A 226 20.71 -6.31 8.77
C HIS A 226 19.60 -7.33 8.57
N GLN A 227 19.89 -8.61 8.81
CA GLN A 227 18.87 -9.66 8.78
C GLN A 227 18.10 -9.64 10.12
N PRO A 228 16.82 -9.21 10.16
CA PRO A 228 16.08 -9.18 11.42
C PRO A 228 15.79 -10.60 11.94
N SER A 229 15.69 -10.74 13.26
CA SER A 229 15.07 -11.93 13.87
C SER A 229 13.57 -12.00 13.53
N ARG A 230 12.94 -13.18 13.69
CA ARG A 230 11.48 -13.34 13.47
C ARG A 230 10.65 -12.37 14.34
N TYR A 231 11.13 -12.09 15.56
CA TYR A 231 10.49 -11.14 16.46
C TYR A 231 10.60 -9.70 15.94
N GLN A 232 11.82 -9.26 15.58
CA GLN A 232 12.06 -7.94 14.97
C GLN A 232 11.28 -7.77 13.65
N PHE A 233 11.16 -8.82 12.83
CA PHE A 233 10.35 -8.80 11.62
C PHE A 233 8.86 -8.57 11.93
N THR A 234 8.32 -9.30 12.91
CA THR A 234 6.93 -9.15 13.34
C THR A 234 6.66 -7.72 13.83
N GLU A 235 7.57 -7.18 14.64
CA GLU A 235 7.47 -5.84 15.18
C GLU A 235 7.56 -4.77 14.09
N ALA A 236 8.50 -4.92 13.15
CA ALA A 236 8.63 -4.05 11.98
C ALA A 236 7.40 -4.11 11.06
N CYS A 237 6.83 -5.30 10.83
CA CYS A 237 5.60 -5.47 10.06
C CYS A 237 4.43 -4.67 10.66
N ARG A 238 4.30 -4.67 11.99
CA ARG A 238 3.30 -3.86 12.71
C ARG A 238 3.58 -2.38 12.60
N LEU A 239 4.84 -1.96 12.77
CA LEU A 239 5.24 -0.56 12.66
C LEU A 239 4.99 0.00 11.25
N ILE A 240 5.28 -0.77 10.19
CA ILE A 240 5.00 -0.38 8.79
C ILE A 240 3.51 -0.10 8.58
N ASN A 241 2.63 -0.87 9.23
CA ASN A 241 1.18 -0.68 9.05
C ASN A 241 0.66 0.64 9.65
N THR A 242 1.43 1.31 10.49
CA THR A 242 1.09 2.67 10.97
C THR A 242 1.19 3.74 9.88
N ILE A 243 1.80 3.42 8.73
CA ILE A 243 1.90 4.32 7.58
C ILE A 243 0.55 4.35 6.85
N ASP A 244 -0.23 5.38 7.16
CA ASP A 244 -1.50 5.71 6.54
C ASP A 244 -1.42 7.04 5.76
N ALA A 245 -2.56 7.50 5.25
CA ALA A 245 -2.65 8.76 4.51
C ALA A 245 -2.29 10.01 5.35
N ASN A 246 -2.28 9.89 6.68
CA ASN A 246 -1.93 10.97 7.60
C ASN A 246 -0.48 10.88 8.11
N PHE A 247 0.25 9.83 7.73
CA PHE A 247 1.64 9.65 8.13
C PHE A 247 2.53 10.72 7.50
N CYS A 248 3.28 11.43 8.35
CA CYS A 248 4.12 12.55 7.92
C CYS A 248 5.54 12.09 7.65
N PHE A 249 6.01 12.30 6.41
CA PHE A 249 7.41 12.13 6.03
C PHE A 249 8.09 13.50 5.99
N PRO A 250 8.86 13.89 7.03
CA PRO A 250 9.46 15.22 7.08
C PRO A 250 10.66 15.30 6.14
N ASN A 251 10.97 16.50 5.65
CA ASN A 251 12.12 16.74 4.78
C ASN A 251 13.43 16.97 5.57
N ARG A 252 13.57 16.31 6.72
CA ARG A 252 14.73 16.42 7.61
C ARG A 252 14.98 15.08 8.29
N ILE A 253 16.21 14.89 8.77
CA ILE A 253 16.55 13.70 9.56
C ILE A 253 15.71 13.69 10.83
N GLN A 254 14.90 12.65 11.00
CA GLN A 254 13.99 12.51 12.12
C GLN A 254 13.49 11.07 12.25
N SER A 255 13.41 10.56 13.47
CA SER A 255 12.63 9.35 13.78
C SER A 255 11.15 9.67 13.72
N MET A 256 10.44 9.01 12.80
CA MET A 256 9.04 9.28 12.48
C MET A 256 8.11 8.41 13.33
N ALA A 257 8.49 7.15 13.55
CA ALA A 257 7.78 6.21 14.40
C ALA A 257 8.77 5.23 15.05
N SER A 258 8.39 4.66 16.19
CA SER A 258 9.22 3.68 16.89
C SER A 258 8.36 2.72 17.71
N SER A 259 8.88 1.52 17.89
CA SER A 259 8.46 0.51 18.85
C SER A 259 9.64 0.17 19.77
N ASP A 260 9.59 -0.95 20.51
CA ASP A 260 10.63 -1.30 21.47
C ASP A 260 11.99 -1.52 20.79
N ASN A 261 12.03 -2.29 19.70
CA ASN A 261 13.26 -2.71 19.03
C ASN A 261 13.42 -2.11 17.64
N ILE A 262 12.40 -1.48 17.07
CA ILE A 262 12.44 -0.94 15.70
C ILE A 262 12.11 0.55 15.71
N ARG A 263 12.80 1.32 14.85
CA ARG A 263 12.43 2.69 14.49
C ARG A 263 12.34 2.85 13.00
N LEU A 264 11.42 3.70 12.57
CA LEU A 264 11.28 4.19 11.21
C LEU A 264 11.84 5.60 11.14
N ASP A 265 12.94 5.77 10.42
CA ASP A 265 13.69 7.01 10.34
C ASP A 265 13.64 7.60 8.93
N MET A 266 13.51 8.92 8.87
CA MET A 266 13.92 9.71 7.73
C MET A 266 15.42 9.99 7.84
N GLN A 267 16.19 9.61 6.82
CA GLN A 267 17.65 9.76 6.75
C GLN A 267 18.09 10.85 5.77
N GLY A 268 17.20 11.81 5.50
CA GLY A 268 17.47 12.96 4.61
C GLY A 268 17.10 12.66 3.16
N THR A 269 17.84 13.28 2.23
CA THR A 269 17.55 13.19 0.79
C THR A 269 18.79 12.84 -0.02
N PHE A 270 18.60 12.20 -1.17
CA PHE A 270 19.65 11.96 -2.16
C PHE A 270 19.13 12.28 -3.57
N GLU A 271 20.04 12.47 -4.52
CA GLU A 271 19.69 12.74 -5.92
C GLU A 271 20.08 11.55 -6.80
N ARG A 272 19.18 11.16 -7.70
CA ARG A 272 19.39 10.11 -8.71
C ARG A 272 18.68 10.55 -9.99
N ASP A 273 19.40 10.54 -11.11
CA ASP A 273 18.86 10.89 -12.43
C ASP A 273 18.13 12.25 -12.47
N GLY A 274 18.62 13.23 -11.69
CA GLY A 274 18.02 14.57 -11.59
C GLY A 274 16.77 14.65 -10.72
N VAL A 275 16.32 13.55 -10.11
CA VAL A 275 15.21 13.51 -9.17
C VAL A 275 15.73 13.45 -7.74
N ARG A 276 15.13 14.24 -6.85
CA ARG A 276 15.44 14.21 -5.41
C ARG A 276 14.53 13.20 -4.71
N TYR A 277 15.14 12.28 -3.99
CA TYR A 277 14.46 11.22 -3.24
C TYR A 277 14.56 11.47 -1.74
N LEU A 278 13.49 11.16 -1.00
CA LEU A 278 13.53 10.96 0.44
C LEU A 278 14.10 9.58 0.75
N ASN A 279 15.02 9.49 1.71
CA ASN A 279 15.60 8.22 2.18
C ASN A 279 14.93 7.79 3.49
N VAL A 280 14.19 6.69 3.45
CA VAL A 280 13.49 6.14 4.62
C VAL A 280 14.07 4.78 4.98
N GLN A 281 14.33 4.58 6.27
CA GLN A 281 14.96 3.37 6.78
C GLN A 281 14.20 2.81 7.99
N LEU A 282 14.03 1.49 8.03
CA LEU A 282 13.73 0.77 9.27
C LEU A 282 15.04 0.33 9.91
N GLN A 283 15.22 0.65 11.18
CA GLN A 283 16.44 0.38 11.93
C GLN A 283 16.17 -0.25 13.28
N LEU A 284 17.11 -1.04 13.76
CA LEU A 284 17.10 -1.56 15.13
C LEU A 284 17.38 -0.44 16.15
N ASN A 285 16.68 -0.45 17.28
CA ASN A 285 16.90 0.41 18.46
C ASN A 285 18.09 -0.05 19.30
N GLU A 286 19.17 -0.43 18.63
CA GLU A 286 20.39 -0.93 19.25
C GLU A 286 21.58 -0.07 18.82
N PRO A 287 22.58 0.12 19.69
CA PRO A 287 23.82 0.77 19.29
C PRO A 287 24.49 -0.03 18.17
N LYS A 288 25.02 0.68 17.18
CA LYS A 288 25.81 0.05 16.12
C LYS A 288 27.00 -0.69 16.72
N GLN A 289 27.08 -2.01 16.51
CA GLN A 289 28.22 -2.81 16.98
C GLN A 289 29.29 -2.91 15.87
N GLY A 290 30.20 -1.93 15.85
CA GLY A 290 31.29 -1.91 14.88
C GLY A 290 30.82 -1.55 13.45
N SER A 291 31.15 -2.38 12.46
CA SER A 291 30.80 -2.13 11.06
C SER A 291 29.42 -2.66 10.64
N THR A 292 28.71 -3.37 11.52
CA THR A 292 27.40 -3.94 11.18
C THR A 292 26.34 -2.85 11.04
N THR A 293 25.53 -2.94 9.99
CA THR A 293 24.36 -2.07 9.83
C THR A 293 23.25 -2.46 10.80
N THR A 294 22.49 -1.47 11.26
CA THR A 294 21.24 -1.66 12.02
C THR A 294 20.01 -1.56 11.12
N THR A 295 20.20 -1.20 9.84
CA THR A 295 19.11 -0.99 8.88
C THR A 295 18.60 -2.34 8.38
N ILE A 296 17.32 -2.65 8.64
CA ILE A 296 16.66 -3.90 8.21
C ILE A 296 15.87 -3.72 6.92
N ALA A 297 15.51 -2.49 6.56
CA ALA A 297 14.86 -2.14 5.31
C ALA A 297 15.20 -0.70 4.92
N GLN A 298 15.30 -0.43 3.62
CA GLN A 298 15.59 0.89 3.08
C GLN A 298 14.80 1.13 1.81
N ILE A 299 14.18 2.31 1.72
CA ILE A 299 13.49 2.75 0.52
C ILE A 299 13.88 4.18 0.15
N GLY A 300 13.77 4.49 -1.13
CA GLY A 300 13.83 5.84 -1.66
C GLY A 300 12.59 6.16 -2.49
N PHE A 301 11.97 7.32 -2.29
CA PHE A 301 10.87 7.77 -3.15
C PHE A 301 10.94 9.28 -3.43
N PRO A 302 10.39 9.78 -4.55
CA PRO A 302 10.53 11.16 -4.96
C PRO A 302 10.02 12.11 -3.87
N HIS A 303 10.71 13.23 -3.68
CA HIS A 303 10.35 14.23 -2.68
C HIS A 303 8.96 14.86 -2.89
N ASP A 304 8.50 14.89 -4.13
CA ASP A 304 7.20 15.37 -4.56
C ASP A 304 6.15 14.26 -4.68
N LEU A 305 6.48 13.03 -4.24
CA LEU A 305 5.49 11.96 -4.13
C LEU A 305 4.39 12.36 -3.14
N ASP A 306 3.14 12.22 -3.57
CA ASP A 306 2.00 12.39 -2.68
C ASP A 306 1.92 11.20 -1.70
N THR A 307 2.53 11.34 -0.54
CA THR A 307 2.60 10.26 0.45
C THR A 307 1.24 9.87 1.02
N ALA A 308 0.23 10.74 0.93
CA ALA A 308 -1.12 10.43 1.38
C ALA A 308 -1.79 9.43 0.42
N VAL A 309 -1.67 9.70 -0.87
CA VAL A 309 -2.15 8.83 -1.97
C VAL A 309 -1.37 7.53 -2.02
N PHE A 310 -0.04 7.61 -1.86
CA PHE A 310 0.85 6.48 -2.13
C PHE A 310 1.32 5.73 -0.86
N ALA A 311 0.66 5.92 0.30
CA ALA A 311 1.00 5.25 1.55
C ALA A 311 1.07 3.70 1.42
N ARG A 312 0.15 3.11 0.65
CA ARG A 312 0.11 1.65 0.36
C ARG A 312 1.40 1.17 -0.32
N TYR A 313 1.89 1.96 -1.26
CA TYR A 313 3.09 1.68 -2.04
C TYR A 313 4.35 1.80 -1.19
N ILE A 314 4.37 2.79 -0.29
CA ILE A 314 5.43 2.95 0.70
C ILE A 314 5.48 1.74 1.63
N ARG A 315 4.31 1.28 2.14
CA ARG A 315 4.20 0.05 2.95
C ARG A 315 4.74 -1.16 2.18
N ARG A 316 4.28 -1.37 0.95
CA ARG A 316 4.74 -2.46 0.08
C ARG A 316 6.25 -2.42 -0.16
N ALA A 317 6.82 -1.25 -0.46
CA ALA A 317 8.26 -1.09 -0.68
C ALA A 317 9.08 -1.43 0.58
N LEU A 318 8.65 -0.96 1.76
CA LEU A 318 9.28 -1.30 3.04
C LEU A 318 9.20 -2.80 3.35
N GLN A 319 8.02 -3.40 3.15
CA GLN A 319 7.80 -4.83 3.35
C GLN A 319 8.68 -5.67 2.42
N THR A 320 8.78 -5.28 1.15
CA THR A 320 9.64 -5.96 0.17
C THR A 320 11.11 -5.86 0.56
N SER A 321 11.62 -4.66 0.89
CA SER A 321 13.00 -4.49 1.34
C SER A 321 13.29 -5.29 2.62
N MET A 322 12.38 -5.25 3.61
CA MET A 322 12.49 -6.02 4.85
C MET A 322 12.51 -7.54 4.60
N SER A 323 11.62 -8.05 3.74
CA SER A 323 11.53 -9.48 3.40
C SER A 323 12.80 -9.96 2.69
N SER A 324 13.37 -9.12 1.80
CA SER A 324 14.62 -9.42 1.13
C SER A 324 15.80 -9.54 2.12
N ALA A 325 15.86 -8.67 3.13
CA ALA A 325 16.86 -8.71 4.18
C ALA A 325 16.70 -9.96 5.06
N PHE A 326 15.46 -10.34 5.40
CA PHE A 326 15.17 -11.56 6.15
C PHE A 326 15.63 -12.82 5.43
N HIS A 327 15.44 -12.92 4.11
CA HIS A 327 15.85 -14.08 3.30
C HIS A 327 17.29 -14.00 2.74
N LYS A 328 18.14 -13.11 3.27
CA LYS A 328 19.57 -12.98 2.94
C LYS A 328 19.89 -12.62 1.47
N ALA A 329 18.98 -11.92 0.80
CA ALA A 329 19.20 -11.29 -0.51
C ALA A 329 18.78 -9.81 -0.43
N PRO A 330 19.41 -9.00 0.43
CA PRO A 330 18.92 -7.68 0.76
C PRO A 330 18.93 -6.75 -0.45
N ILE A 331 17.81 -6.08 -0.67
CA ILE A 331 17.66 -4.99 -1.61
C ILE A 331 17.05 -3.77 -0.92
N GLU A 332 17.50 -2.59 -1.30
CA GLU A 332 16.75 -1.36 -1.11
C GLU A 332 15.76 -1.18 -2.27
N ILE A 333 14.63 -0.52 -2.02
CA ILE A 333 13.61 -0.28 -3.05
C ILE A 333 13.58 1.20 -3.39
N ILE A 334 13.78 1.53 -4.66
CA ILE A 334 13.56 2.86 -5.20
C ILE A 334 12.19 2.89 -5.88
N ILE A 335 11.27 3.69 -5.36
CA ILE A 335 9.99 3.96 -5.98
C ILE A 335 10.22 5.00 -7.07
N THR A 336 9.91 4.68 -8.31
CA THR A 336 9.93 5.63 -9.42
C THR A 336 8.51 5.88 -9.90
N MET A 337 8.27 7.06 -10.46
CA MET A 337 6.94 7.48 -10.90
C MET A 337 7.00 8.08 -12.30
N ASN A 338 6.27 7.48 -13.23
CA ASN A 338 6.12 7.94 -14.60
C ASN A 338 4.71 8.52 -14.80
N ARG A 339 4.60 9.55 -15.64
CA ARG A 339 3.30 9.99 -16.15
C ARG A 339 2.93 9.11 -17.35
N ILE A 340 1.67 8.72 -17.44
CA ILE A 340 1.12 7.95 -18.56
C ILE A 340 0.02 8.72 -19.29
#